data_AF-A0A1Y0GWG8-F1
#
_entry.id   AF-A0A1Y0GWG8-F1
#
_cell.length_a   1.000
_cell.length_b   1.000
_cell.length_c   1.000
_cell.angle_alpha   90.00
_cell.angle_beta   90.00
_cell.angle_gamma   90.00
#
_symmetry.space_group_name_H-M   'P 1'
#
loop_
_entity.id
_entity.type
_entity.pdbx_description
1 polymer ?
#
loop_
_entity_poly.entity_id
_entity_poly.type
_entity_poly.pdbx_seq_one_letter_code
_entity_poly.pdbx_strand_id
1 'polypeptide(L)'
;MKNTRVSKAIAVVFVSILLVCSAFAQRGGQNIALLLDTNRDFTGNITATDRTWFYLNQNGTPKPAGDGIYPSIEVSDDGIPSNDIDKAFYVRGSSITLVVTLKTYTNSPDAVSGTLSLSDAKFVTSGTEYACSISGPATVSVPGSGGTQNITLTFTGLPNFVAKGQLKFKSFVTLTAPSNGQPTGHIAWGTSASSVLWPSTIYLTDQTPTGHQTVPWTDLLDYSCLWAHGQTGEVLCSKKVTLGLYWSQQIAYNIGTENIDSEYVDYDVDGKFKLKNLLDDFSQVGASPANCVDISYAVMLACQGLGVNASCKRIREIENRDFLTNPICPIGSDATNTSNYRHVSFSMHQQTRVLSNVFDGALALVYDLSGANYKNPPANWDVFQYWQKWGISGHPVLGLTYRLYSATDSALPVWGYSPDQNIGPSIVNNYGFDVDLNGVK
;
A
#
# COMPACT_ATOMS: atom_id res chain seq x y z
N MET A 1 7.46 -47.12 16.17
CA MET A 1 7.32 -46.03 17.16
C MET A 1 6.21 -45.11 16.68
N LYS A 2 5.07 -45.14 17.38
CA LYS A 2 3.89 -44.31 17.12
C LYS A 2 4.16 -42.91 17.66
N ASN A 3 4.09 -41.88 16.81
CA ASN A 3 4.06 -40.49 17.26
C ASN A 3 2.66 -39.92 16.97
N THR A 4 1.82 -40.05 17.98
CA THR A 4 0.62 -39.26 18.23
C THR A 4 0.99 -37.78 18.28
N ARG A 5 0.50 -36.97 17.34
CA ARG A 5 0.39 -35.53 17.53
C ARG A 5 -1.06 -35.15 17.76
N VAL A 6 -1.21 -34.48 18.90
CA VAL A 6 -2.42 -34.06 19.58
C VAL A 6 -3.10 -32.93 18.80
N SER A 7 -4.41 -33.07 18.67
CA SER A 7 -5.39 -32.09 18.22
C SER A 7 -5.29 -30.76 18.99
N LYS A 8 -5.26 -29.64 18.26
CA LYS A 8 -5.87 -28.39 18.73
C LYS A 8 -6.82 -27.90 17.63
N ALA A 9 -8.08 -28.27 17.77
CA ALA A 9 -9.17 -27.61 17.07
C ALA A 9 -9.29 -26.20 17.64
N ILE A 10 -8.96 -25.19 16.84
CA ILE A 10 -9.33 -23.81 17.14
C ILE A 10 -10.73 -23.64 16.54
N ALA A 11 -11.75 -23.82 17.38
CA ALA A 11 -13.10 -23.36 17.06
C ALA A 11 -13.09 -21.83 17.25
N VAL A 12 -12.85 -21.08 16.17
CA VAL A 12 -13.14 -19.64 16.16
C VAL A 12 -14.64 -19.49 15.98
N VAL A 13 -15.32 -19.11 17.05
CA VAL A 13 -16.73 -18.70 17.03
C VAL A 13 -16.79 -17.33 16.35
N PHE A 14 -17.06 -17.31 15.05
CA PHE A 14 -17.41 -16.09 14.31
C PHE A 14 -18.91 -15.81 14.51
N VAL A 15 -19.22 -15.01 15.53
CA VAL A 15 -20.51 -14.34 15.70
C VAL A 15 -20.20 -12.85 15.79
N SER A 16 -19.96 -12.19 14.66
CA SER A 16 -19.91 -10.73 14.52
C SER A 16 -19.63 -10.42 13.05
N ILE A 17 -20.61 -9.93 12.31
CA ILE A 17 -20.47 -8.98 11.16
C ILE A 17 -21.85 -8.76 10.52
N LEU A 18 -22.80 -9.71 10.60
CA LEU A 18 -24.18 -9.45 10.19
C LEU A 18 -24.97 -8.51 11.13
N LEU A 19 -24.41 -8.11 12.28
CA LEU A 19 -25.19 -7.52 13.38
C LEU A 19 -25.43 -6.01 13.31
N VAL A 20 -24.76 -5.24 12.45
CA VAL A 20 -25.00 -3.78 12.41
C VAL A 20 -26.22 -3.43 11.56
N CYS A 21 -26.51 -4.21 10.51
CA CYS A 21 -27.72 -4.02 9.71
C CYS A 21 -28.90 -4.90 10.15
N SER A 22 -28.67 -6.09 10.73
CA SER A 22 -29.77 -7.02 11.08
C SER A 22 -30.26 -6.98 12.53
N ALA A 23 -29.50 -6.42 13.48
CA ALA A 23 -29.99 -6.26 14.86
C ALA A 23 -31.10 -5.20 15.01
N PHE A 24 -31.36 -4.41 13.96
CA PHE A 24 -32.40 -3.37 13.96
C PHE A 24 -33.74 -3.82 13.34
N ALA A 25 -33.81 -4.99 12.69
CA ALA A 25 -34.98 -5.39 11.90
C ALA A 25 -35.98 -6.32 12.62
N GLN A 26 -35.68 -6.86 13.81
CA GLN A 26 -36.56 -7.85 14.44
C GLN A 26 -36.74 -7.65 15.95
N ARG A 27 -37.41 -6.56 16.35
CA ARG A 27 -38.27 -6.58 17.55
C ARG A 27 -39.53 -5.73 17.32
N GLY A 28 -40.59 -6.41 16.85
CA GLY A 28 -41.99 -6.07 17.09
C GLY A 28 -42.44 -4.64 16.77
N GLY A 29 -42.84 -4.39 15.52
CA GLY A 29 -43.96 -3.49 15.20
C GLY A 29 -43.88 -2.01 15.59
N GLN A 30 -42.71 -1.49 15.98
CA GLN A 30 -42.53 -0.04 16.20
C GLN A 30 -41.45 0.50 15.27
N ASN A 31 -41.90 1.37 14.36
CA ASN A 31 -41.09 2.09 13.38
C ASN A 31 -40.05 2.99 14.09
N ILE A 32 -38.78 2.63 14.05
CA ILE A 32 -37.66 3.53 14.37
C ILE A 32 -37.08 3.94 13.00
N ALA A 33 -37.23 5.17 12.50
CA ALA A 33 -36.84 6.51 12.98
C ALA A 33 -35.32 6.72 12.93
N LEU A 34 -34.85 7.36 11.84
CA LEU A 34 -33.45 7.58 11.44
C LEU A 34 -32.61 6.32 11.17
N LEU A 35 -32.34 6.03 9.88
CA LEU A 35 -31.21 5.21 9.47
C LEU A 35 -30.08 6.14 9.00
N LEU A 36 -28.84 5.69 9.15
CA LEU A 36 -27.73 6.30 8.42
C LEU A 36 -27.83 5.81 6.96
N ASP A 37 -28.16 6.68 6.01
CA ASP A 37 -27.92 6.34 4.61
C ASP A 37 -26.44 6.61 4.37
N THR A 38 -25.63 5.57 4.22
CA THR A 38 -24.18 5.71 4.24
C THR A 38 -23.61 6.21 2.92
N ASN A 39 -24.16 7.31 2.40
CA ASN A 39 -23.44 8.17 1.49
C ASN A 39 -22.36 8.91 2.30
N ARG A 40 -21.24 8.21 2.46
CA ARG A 40 -20.03 8.66 3.14
C ARG A 40 -19.18 9.42 2.12
N ASP A 41 -18.83 10.66 2.44
CA ASP A 41 -17.92 11.46 1.64
C ASP A 41 -16.88 12.12 2.56
N PHE A 42 -15.61 11.96 2.22
CA PHE A 42 -14.51 12.53 2.99
C PHE A 42 -13.95 13.71 2.22
N THR A 43 -14.11 14.91 2.77
CA THR A 43 -13.67 16.13 2.10
C THR A 43 -12.14 16.16 2.02
N GLY A 44 -11.59 16.26 0.81
CA GLY A 44 -10.14 16.26 0.57
C GLY A 44 -9.54 14.89 0.23
N ASN A 45 -10.37 13.85 0.13
CA ASN A 45 -9.95 12.57 -0.41
C ASN A 45 -9.60 12.75 -1.91
N ILE A 46 -8.50 12.14 -2.37
CA ILE A 46 -8.43 11.80 -3.80
C ILE A 46 -9.57 10.82 -4.01
N THR A 47 -10.38 10.98 -5.05
CA THR A 47 -11.32 9.94 -5.45
C THR A 47 -10.52 8.66 -5.58
N ALA A 48 -10.56 7.78 -4.56
CA ALA A 48 -10.19 6.39 -4.72
C ALA A 48 -10.99 6.00 -5.94
N THR A 49 -10.30 5.66 -7.04
CA THR A 49 -10.93 5.42 -8.32
C THR A 49 -11.80 4.19 -8.12
N ASP A 50 -13.01 4.46 -7.66
CA ASP A 50 -13.86 3.53 -6.94
C ASP A 50 -14.18 2.43 -7.94
N ARG A 51 -13.83 1.19 -7.58
CA ARG A 51 -13.69 0.05 -8.51
C ARG A 51 -14.98 -0.31 -9.27
N THR A 52 -16.10 0.33 -8.96
CA THR A 52 -17.40 0.12 -9.62
C THR A 52 -17.34 0.14 -11.15
N TRP A 53 -16.37 0.83 -11.77
CA TRP A 53 -16.24 0.89 -13.24
C TRP A 53 -15.15 -0.02 -13.82
N PHE A 54 -14.28 -0.60 -12.99
CA PHE A 54 -13.26 -1.55 -13.45
C PHE A 54 -13.82 -2.97 -13.65
N TYR A 55 -15.04 -3.21 -13.15
CA TYR A 55 -15.79 -4.44 -13.33
C TYR A 55 -16.80 -4.35 -14.48
N LEU A 56 -16.55 -3.50 -15.50
CA LEU A 56 -17.35 -3.59 -16.71
C LEU A 56 -16.90 -4.82 -17.51
N ASN A 57 -17.85 -5.49 -18.18
CA ASN A 57 -17.51 -6.42 -19.26
C ASN A 57 -16.74 -5.66 -20.37
N GLN A 58 -16.09 -6.37 -21.30
CA GLN A 58 -15.40 -5.76 -22.46
C GLN A 58 -16.29 -4.78 -23.27
N ASN A 59 -17.62 -4.88 -23.12
CA ASN A 59 -18.62 -4.04 -23.77
C ASN A 59 -19.11 -2.85 -22.91
N GLY A 60 -18.49 -2.56 -21.75
CA GLY A 60 -18.86 -1.42 -20.91
C GLY A 60 -20.08 -1.62 -20.01
N THR A 61 -20.57 -2.85 -19.81
CA THR A 61 -21.70 -3.14 -18.90
C THR A 61 -21.24 -3.59 -17.51
N PRO A 62 -21.90 -3.17 -16.40
CA PRO A 62 -21.55 -3.62 -15.04
C PRO A 62 -21.58 -5.14 -14.89
N LYS A 63 -20.52 -5.75 -14.36
CA LYS A 63 -20.50 -7.17 -13.98
C LYS A 63 -21.28 -7.40 -12.69
N PRO A 64 -21.93 -8.57 -12.52
CA PRO A 64 -22.43 -9.03 -11.23
C PRO A 64 -21.29 -9.04 -10.20
N ALA A 65 -21.61 -8.70 -8.95
CA ALA A 65 -20.66 -8.79 -7.85
C ALA A 65 -20.13 -10.24 -7.76
N GLY A 66 -18.81 -10.44 -7.91
CA GLY A 66 -18.15 -11.75 -7.84
C GLY A 66 -17.79 -12.42 -9.17
N ASP A 67 -18.26 -11.89 -10.29
CA ASP A 67 -17.91 -12.37 -11.64
C ASP A 67 -16.85 -11.48 -12.35
N GLY A 68 -16.15 -10.66 -11.55
CA GLY A 68 -14.87 -10.09 -11.97
C GLY A 68 -13.91 -11.25 -12.31
N ILE A 69 -13.09 -11.10 -13.35
CA ILE A 69 -12.07 -12.13 -13.66
C ILE A 69 -11.01 -12.22 -12.53
N TYR A 70 -11.09 -11.33 -11.53
CA TYR A 70 -10.04 -11.09 -10.55
C TYR A 70 -10.64 -10.89 -9.15
N PRO A 71 -10.16 -11.62 -8.13
CA PRO A 71 -10.53 -11.36 -6.74
C PRO A 71 -9.92 -10.02 -6.30
N SER A 72 -10.72 -9.19 -5.62
CA SER A 72 -10.18 -8.12 -4.78
C SER A 72 -9.45 -8.78 -3.60
N ILE A 73 -8.31 -8.25 -3.13
CA ILE A 73 -7.77 -8.67 -1.82
C ILE A 73 -8.78 -8.33 -0.68
N GLU A 74 -9.73 -7.43 -0.95
CA GLU A 74 -10.85 -7.09 -0.06
C GLU A 74 -12.06 -8.02 -0.24
N VAL A 75 -11.91 -9.17 -0.91
CA VAL A 75 -12.90 -10.24 -0.79
C VAL A 75 -12.85 -10.68 0.67
N SER A 76 -13.98 -10.56 1.38
CA SER A 76 -14.09 -11.08 2.74
C SER A 76 -13.62 -12.54 2.77
N ASP A 77 -13.10 -13.01 3.91
CA ASP A 77 -12.55 -14.36 4.08
C ASP A 77 -13.51 -15.50 3.64
N ASP A 78 -14.79 -15.20 3.38
CA ASP A 78 -15.83 -16.10 2.90
C ASP A 78 -15.99 -16.16 1.36
N GLY A 79 -15.18 -15.43 0.58
CA GLY A 79 -15.25 -15.47 -0.89
C GLY A 79 -16.46 -14.75 -1.48
N ILE A 80 -17.27 -14.07 -0.64
CA ILE A 80 -18.46 -13.35 -1.08
C ILE A 80 -18.05 -11.90 -1.36
N PRO A 81 -18.39 -11.34 -2.54
CA PRO A 81 -18.25 -9.92 -2.80
C PRO A 81 -19.11 -9.16 -1.79
N SER A 82 -18.50 -8.46 -0.85
CA SER A 82 -19.26 -7.52 -0.04
C SER A 82 -19.73 -6.41 -0.98
N ASN A 83 -21.05 -6.17 -0.99
CA ASN A 83 -21.59 -4.94 -1.59
C ASN A 83 -21.08 -3.69 -0.83
N ASP A 84 -20.48 -3.92 0.34
CA ASP A 84 -19.68 -3.01 1.14
C ASP A 84 -18.19 -3.18 0.79
N ILE A 85 -17.77 -2.85 -0.43
CA ILE A 85 -16.34 -2.62 -0.67
C ILE A 85 -15.96 -1.49 0.28
N ASP A 86 -15.06 -1.79 1.24
CA ASP A 86 -14.62 -0.83 2.22
C ASP A 86 -13.92 0.30 1.49
N LYS A 87 -14.67 1.39 1.26
CA LYS A 87 -14.12 2.60 0.64
C LYS A 87 -12.83 2.97 1.36
N ALA A 88 -11.73 3.01 0.60
CA ALA A 88 -10.43 3.43 1.06
C ALA A 88 -10.38 4.96 1.12
N PHE A 89 -9.98 5.51 2.27
CA PHE A 89 -9.86 6.95 2.46
C PHE A 89 -8.43 7.36 2.71
N TYR A 90 -7.98 8.34 1.94
CA TYR A 90 -6.70 8.98 2.12
C TYR A 90 -6.84 10.19 3.05
N VAL A 91 -5.92 10.33 4.00
CA VAL A 91 -5.86 11.47 4.91
C VAL A 91 -4.43 11.93 5.07
N ARG A 92 -4.22 13.24 4.93
CA ARG A 92 -2.99 13.89 5.35
C ARG A 92 -3.16 14.51 6.73
N GLY A 93 -2.18 14.27 7.60
CA GLY A 93 -2.07 14.95 8.88
C GLY A 93 -3.01 14.42 9.95
N SER A 94 -3.08 15.16 11.05
CA SER A 94 -3.73 14.69 12.28
C SER A 94 -5.25 14.96 12.34
N SER A 95 -5.89 15.26 11.21
CA SER A 95 -7.31 15.64 11.15
C SER A 95 -7.98 15.11 9.89
N ILE A 96 -9.23 14.66 10.03
CA ILE A 96 -10.08 14.20 8.93
C ILE A 96 -11.49 14.72 9.13
N THR A 97 -12.16 15.04 8.02
CA THR A 97 -13.55 15.45 8.02
C THR A 97 -14.37 14.45 7.20
N LEU A 98 -15.47 14.00 7.79
CA LEU A 98 -16.39 13.04 7.24
C LEU A 98 -17.78 13.67 7.12
N VAL A 99 -18.39 13.58 5.96
CA VAL A 99 -19.80 13.89 5.73
C VAL A 99 -20.61 12.60 5.87
N VAL A 100 -21.62 12.66 6.73
CA VAL A 100 -22.52 11.54 7.04
C VAL A 100 -23.93 11.94 6.68
N THR A 101 -24.63 11.13 5.89
CA THR A 101 -26.05 11.36 5.60
C THR A 101 -26.95 10.61 6.59
N LEU A 102 -27.77 11.35 7.33
CA LEU A 102 -28.86 10.83 8.13
C LEU A 102 -30.13 10.79 7.27
N LYS A 103 -30.96 9.75 7.41
CA LYS A 103 -32.17 9.57 6.62
C LYS A 103 -33.34 9.08 7.45
N THR A 104 -34.51 9.70 7.32
CA THR A 104 -35.74 9.16 7.94
C THR A 104 -36.33 8.05 7.06
N TYR A 105 -36.91 7.02 7.70
CA TYR A 105 -37.68 5.97 7.02
C TYR A 105 -39.15 6.00 7.43
N THR A 106 -39.57 7.12 7.99
CA THR A 106 -40.91 7.30 8.53
C THR A 106 -41.77 7.92 7.43
N ASN A 107 -43.00 7.41 7.27
CA ASN A 107 -43.99 8.03 6.40
C ASN A 107 -44.59 9.31 7.00
N SER A 108 -44.22 9.67 8.23
CA SER A 108 -44.64 10.92 8.86
C SER A 108 -44.00 12.12 8.13
N PRO A 109 -44.77 13.19 7.84
CA PRO A 109 -44.22 14.43 7.29
C PRO A 109 -43.38 15.22 8.29
N ASP A 110 -43.50 14.92 9.58
CA ASP A 110 -42.79 15.65 10.64
C ASP A 110 -41.29 15.35 10.61
N ALA A 111 -40.48 16.40 10.76
CA ALA A 111 -39.03 16.25 10.89
C ALA A 111 -38.68 15.54 12.21
N VAL A 112 -37.66 14.68 12.15
CA VAL A 112 -37.09 14.05 13.33
C VAL A 112 -35.91 14.89 13.80
N SER A 113 -36.06 15.53 14.96
CA SER A 113 -35.02 16.37 15.56
C SER A 113 -34.46 15.76 16.83
N GLY A 114 -33.15 15.91 17.02
CA GLY A 114 -32.46 15.34 18.18
C GLY A 114 -31.11 15.98 18.48
N THR A 115 -30.56 15.64 19.63
CA THR A 115 -29.19 15.98 20.05
C THR A 115 -28.25 14.86 19.65
N LEU A 116 -27.22 15.18 18.85
CA LEU A 116 -26.16 14.25 18.47
C LEU A 116 -25.08 14.24 19.55
N SER A 117 -24.78 13.05 20.06
CA SER A 117 -23.72 12.81 21.03
C SER A 117 -22.59 12.02 20.40
N LEU A 118 -21.36 12.50 20.54
CA LEU A 118 -20.15 11.91 19.98
C LEU A 118 -19.09 11.79 21.09
N SER A 119 -18.46 10.63 21.23
CA SER A 119 -17.46 10.40 22.30
C SER A 119 -16.58 9.18 22.00
N ASP A 120 -15.58 8.94 22.86
CA ASP A 120 -14.70 7.75 22.81
C ASP A 120 -14.10 7.48 21.43
N ALA A 121 -13.67 8.55 20.74
CA ALA A 121 -13.11 8.42 19.41
C ALA A 121 -11.65 7.93 19.45
N LYS A 122 -11.37 6.97 18.58
CA LYS A 122 -10.08 6.32 18.43
C LYS A 122 -9.82 6.01 16.97
N PHE A 123 -8.55 5.98 16.60
CA PHE A 123 -8.07 5.40 15.37
C PHE A 123 -7.40 4.06 15.70
N VAL A 124 -7.88 2.98 15.09
CA VAL A 124 -7.49 1.61 15.42
C VAL A 124 -6.66 1.04 14.28
N THR A 125 -5.43 0.63 14.58
CA THR A 125 -4.54 -0.08 13.64
C THR A 125 -4.37 -1.53 14.09
N SER A 126 -3.68 -2.37 13.30
CA SER A 126 -3.34 -3.74 13.68
C SER A 126 -2.41 -3.76 14.90
N GLY A 127 -2.98 -3.71 16.10
CA GLY A 127 -2.24 -3.77 17.36
C GLY A 127 -2.11 -2.47 18.16
N THR A 128 -2.70 -1.35 17.73
CA THR A 128 -2.68 -0.11 18.53
C THR A 128 -3.96 0.71 18.36
N GLU A 129 -4.49 1.24 19.47
CA GLU A 129 -5.55 2.23 19.47
C GLU A 129 -4.96 3.61 19.81
N TYR A 130 -5.18 4.59 18.94
CA TYR A 130 -4.78 5.98 19.12
C TYR A 130 -6.01 6.80 19.51
N ALA A 131 -6.02 7.38 20.71
CA ALA A 131 -7.10 8.28 21.11
C ALA A 131 -7.15 9.50 20.19
N CYS A 132 -8.35 9.87 19.74
CA CYS A 132 -8.58 11.07 18.96
C CYS A 132 -9.83 11.79 19.47
N SER A 133 -10.00 13.05 19.07
CA SER A 133 -11.21 13.81 19.37
C SER A 133 -12.16 13.74 18.18
N ILE A 134 -13.46 13.79 18.47
CA ILE A 134 -14.51 13.87 17.45
C ILE A 134 -15.44 15.03 17.78
N SER A 135 -15.81 15.81 16.77
CA SER A 135 -16.79 16.88 16.87
C SER A 135 -17.77 16.83 15.69
N GLY A 136 -18.91 17.48 15.85
CA GLY A 136 -19.97 17.58 14.86
C GLY A 136 -21.05 18.54 15.33
N PRO A 137 -22.17 18.68 14.59
CA PRO A 137 -23.27 19.52 15.03
C PRO A 137 -23.90 18.95 16.30
N ALA A 138 -24.18 19.80 17.29
CA ALA A 138 -24.83 19.37 18.54
C ALA A 138 -26.29 18.92 18.33
N THR A 139 -26.94 19.46 17.31
CA THR A 139 -28.33 19.16 16.96
C THR A 139 -28.44 18.69 15.52
N VAL A 140 -29.35 17.75 15.28
CA VAL A 140 -29.70 17.23 13.96
C VAL A 140 -31.21 17.35 13.76
N SER A 141 -31.63 17.60 12.53
CA SER A 141 -33.04 17.74 12.14
C SER A 141 -33.17 17.18 10.73
N VAL A 142 -33.66 15.94 10.66
CA VAL A 142 -33.83 15.23 9.40
C VAL A 142 -35.28 15.36 8.96
N PRO A 143 -35.57 15.86 7.74
CA PRO A 143 -36.94 16.00 7.28
C PRO A 143 -37.68 14.64 7.31
N GLY A 144 -38.99 14.69 7.55
CA GLY A 144 -39.85 13.50 7.47
C GLY A 144 -39.97 12.94 6.04
N SER A 145 -40.85 11.95 5.86
CA SER A 145 -41.20 11.38 4.55
C SER A 145 -40.02 10.94 3.69
N GLY A 146 -39.02 10.29 4.29
CA GLY A 146 -37.84 9.81 3.54
C GLY A 146 -36.73 10.85 3.37
N GLY A 147 -36.84 12.00 4.02
CA GLY A 147 -35.87 13.09 3.93
C GLY A 147 -34.48 12.71 4.45
N THR A 148 -33.47 13.44 3.96
CA THR A 148 -32.06 13.26 4.31
C THR A 148 -31.44 14.54 4.85
N GLN A 149 -30.44 14.43 5.72
CA GLN A 149 -29.60 15.53 6.19
C GLN A 149 -28.14 15.10 6.19
N ASN A 150 -27.27 15.91 5.58
CA ASN A 150 -25.83 15.74 5.71
C ASN A 150 -25.33 16.43 6.99
N ILE A 151 -24.55 15.72 7.79
CA ILE A 151 -23.82 16.26 8.93
C ILE A 151 -22.32 16.09 8.69
N THR A 152 -21.55 17.04 9.20
CA THR A 152 -20.09 17.00 9.11
C THR A 152 -19.53 16.59 10.46
N LEU A 153 -18.78 15.51 10.49
CA LEU A 153 -17.99 15.04 11.63
C LEU A 153 -16.52 15.37 11.39
N THR A 154 -15.85 15.93 12.37
CA THR A 154 -14.41 16.20 12.30
C THR A 154 -13.70 15.41 13.38
N PHE A 155 -12.71 14.62 12.98
CA PHE A 155 -11.82 13.95 13.90
C PHE A 155 -10.48 14.66 13.91
N THR A 156 -9.91 14.88 15.10
CA THR A 156 -8.61 15.54 15.30
C THR A 156 -7.75 14.75 16.27
N GLY A 157 -6.43 14.95 16.23
CA GLY A 157 -5.48 14.18 17.03
C GLY A 157 -5.24 12.76 16.48
N LEU A 158 -5.48 12.55 15.18
CA LEU A 158 -5.02 11.34 14.50
C LEU A 158 -3.48 11.27 14.50
N PRO A 159 -2.89 10.07 14.42
CA PRO A 159 -1.45 9.93 14.23
C PRO A 159 -0.93 10.77 13.06
N ASN A 160 0.22 11.40 13.24
CA ASN A 160 0.89 12.18 12.19
C ASN A 160 2.06 11.40 11.57
N PHE A 161 1.78 10.16 11.20
CA PHE A 161 2.69 9.24 10.55
C PHE A 161 1.90 8.27 9.66
N VAL A 162 2.60 7.57 8.77
CA VAL A 162 1.99 6.59 7.88
C VAL A 162 1.33 5.46 8.68
N ALA A 163 0.05 5.21 8.45
CA ALA A 163 -0.70 4.14 9.10
C ALA A 163 -1.92 3.70 8.27
N LYS A 164 -2.30 2.43 8.42
CA LYS A 164 -3.58 1.87 7.97
C LYS A 164 -4.42 1.55 9.21
N GLY A 165 -5.69 1.94 9.21
CA GLY A 165 -6.59 1.64 10.31
C GLY A 165 -8.04 1.99 10.04
N GLN A 166 -8.85 2.00 11.08
CA GLN A 166 -10.27 2.33 11.06
C GLN A 166 -10.61 3.30 12.19
N LEU A 167 -11.67 4.09 12.05
CA LEU A 167 -12.18 4.90 13.15
C LEU A 167 -13.05 4.04 14.06
N LYS A 168 -12.96 4.25 15.37
CA LYS A 168 -13.82 3.64 16.37
C LYS A 168 -14.31 4.73 17.29
N PHE A 169 -15.62 4.90 17.42
CA PHE A 169 -16.17 5.98 18.22
C PHE A 169 -17.60 5.64 18.63
N LYS A 170 -18.09 6.35 19.64
CA LYS A 170 -19.44 6.24 20.15
C LYS A 170 -20.27 7.39 19.60
N SER A 171 -21.39 7.07 18.96
CA SER A 171 -22.32 8.04 18.40
C SER A 171 -23.76 7.62 18.63
N PHE A 172 -24.60 8.59 18.99
CA PHE A 172 -26.04 8.40 19.10
C PHE A 172 -26.82 9.71 18.99
N VAL A 173 -28.08 9.65 18.57
CA VAL A 173 -29.00 10.79 18.51
C VAL A 173 -30.14 10.58 19.50
N THR A 174 -30.37 11.57 20.36
CA THR A 174 -31.45 11.57 21.35
C THR A 174 -32.55 12.54 20.95
N LEU A 175 -33.82 12.10 20.90
CA LEU A 175 -34.94 12.95 20.49
C LEU A 175 -35.13 14.16 21.42
N THR A 176 -35.26 15.36 20.85
CA THR A 176 -35.57 16.59 21.59
C THR A 176 -37.06 16.85 21.74
N ALA A 177 -37.89 16.18 20.94
CA ALA A 177 -39.35 16.20 21.03
C ALA A 177 -39.92 14.81 20.72
N PRO A 178 -41.14 14.49 21.19
CA PRO A 178 -41.78 13.22 20.84
C PRO A 178 -41.93 13.08 19.33
N SER A 179 -41.63 11.90 18.79
CA SER A 179 -41.73 11.64 17.35
C SER A 179 -42.05 10.17 17.12
N ASN A 180 -43.01 9.88 16.22
CA ASN A 180 -43.43 8.53 15.86
C ASN A 180 -43.72 7.60 17.07
N GLY A 181 -44.37 8.16 18.10
CA GLY A 181 -44.73 7.42 19.32
C GLY A 181 -43.58 7.23 20.32
N GLN A 182 -42.37 7.72 20.03
CA GLN A 182 -41.25 7.73 20.98
C GLN A 182 -41.24 9.03 21.79
N PRO A 183 -40.94 8.95 23.11
CA PRO A 183 -40.86 10.13 23.96
C PRO A 183 -39.56 10.92 23.74
N THR A 184 -39.54 12.18 24.19
CA THR A 184 -38.30 12.96 24.35
C THR A 184 -37.28 12.17 25.18
N GLY A 185 -36.01 12.23 24.81
CA GLY A 185 -34.94 11.48 25.49
C GLY A 185 -34.73 10.06 24.95
N HIS A 186 -35.57 9.57 24.03
CA HIS A 186 -35.34 8.28 23.37
C HIS A 186 -34.15 8.35 22.40
N ILE A 187 -33.33 7.30 22.36
CA ILE A 187 -32.24 7.17 21.38
C ILE A 187 -32.83 6.75 20.04
N ALA A 188 -32.92 7.69 19.11
CA ALA A 188 -33.42 7.44 17.76
C ALA A 188 -32.39 6.71 16.87
N TRP A 189 -31.09 6.92 17.12
CA TRP A 189 -30.04 6.31 16.32
C TRP A 189 -28.77 6.07 17.14
N GLY A 190 -27.99 5.06 16.75
CA GLY A 190 -26.68 4.76 17.33
C GLY A 190 -26.75 4.02 18.66
N THR A 191 -25.68 4.09 19.44
CA THR A 191 -25.60 3.43 20.75
C THR A 191 -24.92 4.31 21.78
N SER A 192 -25.51 4.36 22.97
CA SER A 192 -24.92 5.03 24.14
C SER A 192 -24.12 4.07 25.02
N ALA A 193 -23.97 2.79 24.66
CA ALA A 193 -23.29 1.80 25.49
C ALA A 193 -21.81 1.61 25.14
N SER A 194 -21.46 1.59 23.85
CA SER A 194 -20.13 1.22 23.37
C SER A 194 -19.71 2.01 22.15
N SER A 195 -18.40 2.17 21.93
CA SER A 195 -17.87 2.60 20.65
C SER A 195 -17.97 1.48 19.62
N VAL A 196 -18.25 1.85 18.37
CA VAL A 196 -18.40 0.93 17.24
C VAL A 196 -17.27 1.22 16.25
N LEU A 197 -16.68 0.15 15.72
CA LEU A 197 -15.68 0.25 14.66
C LEU A 197 -16.39 0.64 13.36
N TRP A 198 -15.95 1.75 12.76
CA TRP A 198 -16.39 2.18 11.45
C TRP A 198 -15.79 1.23 10.42
N PRO A 199 -16.60 0.62 9.53
CA PRO A 199 -16.10 -0.37 8.56
C PRO A 199 -15.03 0.18 7.61
N SER A 200 -15.05 1.48 7.30
CA SER A 200 -14.16 2.07 6.31
C SER A 200 -12.68 2.10 6.72
N THR A 201 -11.82 1.57 5.84
CA THR A 201 -10.37 1.66 5.97
C THR A 201 -9.87 3.07 5.66
N ILE A 202 -9.02 3.58 6.54
CA ILE A 202 -8.38 4.88 6.44
C ILE A 202 -6.87 4.68 6.37
N TYR A 203 -6.29 5.32 5.37
CA TYR A 203 -4.87 5.42 5.11
C TYR A 203 -4.39 6.81 5.51
N LEU A 204 -3.62 6.87 6.58
CA LEU A 204 -2.81 8.03 6.91
C LEU A 204 -1.49 7.87 6.15
N THR A 205 -1.13 8.85 5.34
CA THR A 205 0.14 8.83 4.59
C THR A 205 1.07 9.94 5.06
N ASP A 206 2.28 9.98 4.50
CA ASP A 206 3.21 11.08 4.73
C ASP A 206 2.76 12.37 4.03
N GLN A 207 2.42 12.24 2.75
CA GLN A 207 1.98 13.34 1.89
C GLN A 207 0.88 12.89 0.92
N THR A 208 0.34 13.85 0.17
CA THR A 208 -0.65 13.58 -0.89
C THR A 208 -0.07 12.61 -1.90
N PRO A 209 -0.72 11.47 -2.22
CA PRO A 209 -0.20 10.49 -3.14
C PRO A 209 0.09 11.16 -4.48
N THR A 210 1.24 10.84 -5.06
CA THR A 210 1.73 11.44 -6.31
C THR A 210 1.77 10.38 -7.40
N GLY A 211 1.93 10.76 -8.68
CA GLY A 211 2.01 9.79 -9.77
C GLY A 211 0.65 9.22 -10.22
N HIS A 212 0.68 8.10 -10.95
CA HIS A 212 -0.52 7.49 -11.56
C HIS A 212 -1.35 6.73 -10.52
N GLN A 213 -2.37 7.41 -9.97
CA GLN A 213 -3.34 6.85 -9.03
C GLN A 213 -4.51 6.17 -9.75
N THR A 214 -4.19 5.26 -10.68
CA THR A 214 -5.17 4.43 -11.38
C THR A 214 -5.33 3.09 -10.66
N VAL A 215 -6.54 2.53 -10.64
CA VAL A 215 -6.81 1.19 -10.10
C VAL A 215 -5.75 0.19 -10.61
N PRO A 216 -5.19 -0.68 -9.75
CA PRO A 216 -5.50 -0.94 -8.33
C PRO A 216 -4.57 -0.27 -7.30
N TRP A 217 -4.24 1.02 -7.45
CA TRP A 217 -3.25 1.68 -6.59
C TRP A 217 -3.50 1.60 -5.07
N THR A 218 -4.75 1.51 -4.61
CA THR A 218 -5.10 1.41 -3.18
C THR A 218 -4.64 0.10 -2.55
N ASP A 219 -4.56 -0.98 -3.32
CA ASP A 219 -4.07 -2.28 -2.83
C ASP A 219 -2.55 -2.22 -2.61
N LEU A 220 -1.83 -1.49 -3.47
CA LEU A 220 -0.42 -1.21 -3.24
C LEU A 220 -0.23 -0.27 -2.05
N LEU A 221 -1.13 0.70 -1.85
CA LEU A 221 -1.11 1.57 -0.68
C LEU A 221 -1.23 0.78 0.63
N ASP A 222 -1.98 -0.32 0.61
CA ASP A 222 -2.11 -1.26 1.71
C ASP A 222 -0.76 -1.83 2.17
N TYR A 223 0.01 -2.37 1.22
CA TYR A 223 1.37 -2.82 1.49
C TYR A 223 2.30 -1.66 1.89
N SER A 224 2.15 -0.52 1.23
CA SER A 224 2.97 0.67 1.48
C SER A 224 2.80 1.18 2.92
N CYS A 225 1.55 1.30 3.39
CA CYS A 225 1.22 1.70 4.75
C CYS A 225 1.63 0.66 5.78
N LEU A 226 1.55 -0.63 5.44
CA LEU A 226 2.05 -1.71 6.30
C LEU A 226 3.56 -1.61 6.48
N TRP A 227 4.32 -1.48 5.39
CA TRP A 227 5.78 -1.41 5.43
C TRP A 227 6.28 -0.14 6.13
N ALA A 228 5.68 1.01 5.82
CA ALA A 228 6.07 2.30 6.36
C ALA A 228 5.31 2.71 7.64
N HIS A 229 4.62 1.77 8.31
CA HIS A 229 3.88 2.08 9.54
C HIS A 229 4.76 2.83 10.56
N GLY A 230 4.20 3.91 11.13
CA GLY A 230 4.88 4.70 12.15
C GLY A 230 5.98 5.63 11.62
N GLN A 231 6.17 5.73 10.30
CA GLN A 231 7.17 6.64 9.72
C GLN A 231 6.58 7.98 9.28
N THR A 232 7.44 8.99 9.28
CA THR A 232 7.17 10.32 8.74
C THR A 232 8.40 10.80 7.98
N GLY A 233 8.20 11.51 6.88
CA GLY A 233 9.21 12.04 5.99
C GLY A 233 9.57 11.10 4.84
N GLU A 234 9.79 11.68 3.66
CA GLU A 234 10.06 10.99 2.39
C GLU A 234 11.16 9.92 2.51
N VAL A 235 12.26 10.26 3.19
CA VAL A 235 13.42 9.36 3.34
C VAL A 235 13.09 8.16 4.21
N LEU A 236 12.42 8.35 5.35
CA LEU A 236 12.10 7.26 6.28
C LEU A 236 11.01 6.35 5.71
N CYS A 237 10.00 6.94 5.07
CA CYS A 237 8.95 6.19 4.37
C CYS A 237 9.55 5.35 3.25
N SER A 238 10.36 5.95 2.38
CA SER A 238 11.01 5.23 1.27
C SER A 238 11.92 4.12 1.76
N LYS A 239 12.71 4.39 2.82
CA LYS A 239 13.57 3.38 3.43
C LYS A 239 12.75 2.18 3.91
N LYS A 240 11.63 2.41 4.59
CA LYS A 240 10.78 1.33 5.07
C LYS A 240 10.04 0.59 3.96
N VAL A 241 9.61 1.27 2.90
CA VAL A 241 9.06 0.63 1.71
C VAL A 241 10.10 -0.29 1.05
N THR A 242 11.32 0.19 0.83
CA THR A 242 12.41 -0.62 0.25
C THR A 242 12.71 -1.87 1.09
N LEU A 243 12.84 -1.71 2.40
CA LEU A 243 13.09 -2.83 3.31
C LEU A 243 11.89 -3.77 3.39
N GLY A 244 10.68 -3.23 3.46
CA GLY A 244 9.44 -3.99 3.55
C GLY A 244 9.22 -4.87 2.32
N LEU A 245 9.41 -4.32 1.12
CA LEU A 245 9.38 -5.09 -0.12
C LEU A 245 10.43 -6.20 -0.12
N TYR A 246 11.69 -5.87 0.17
CA TYR A 246 12.79 -6.84 0.15
C TYR A 246 12.55 -8.03 1.09
N TRP A 247 12.14 -7.74 2.33
CA TRP A 247 11.94 -8.74 3.37
C TRP A 247 10.57 -9.42 3.32
N SER A 248 9.65 -8.96 2.48
CA SER A 248 8.34 -9.61 2.30
C SER A 248 8.43 -11.01 1.70
N GLN A 249 9.51 -11.30 0.95
CA GLN A 249 9.72 -12.54 0.20
C GLN A 249 8.59 -12.88 -0.80
N GLN A 250 7.76 -11.90 -1.18
CA GLN A 250 6.71 -12.05 -2.19
C GLN A 250 7.27 -12.07 -3.63
N ILE A 251 8.49 -11.56 -3.80
CA ILE A 251 9.22 -11.54 -5.05
C ILE A 251 10.60 -12.15 -4.83
N ALA A 252 11.08 -12.85 -5.85
CA ALA A 252 12.46 -13.30 -5.93
C ALA A 252 13.13 -12.70 -7.18
N TYR A 253 14.34 -12.17 -7.00
CA TYR A 253 15.15 -11.78 -8.14
C TYR A 253 15.52 -13.04 -8.89
N ASN A 254 15.18 -13.09 -10.18
CA ASN A 254 15.54 -14.23 -10.99
C ASN A 254 17.03 -14.15 -11.37
N ILE A 255 17.89 -14.67 -10.48
CA ILE A 255 19.32 -14.80 -10.74
C ILE A 255 19.57 -16.16 -11.38
N GLY A 256 20.12 -16.18 -12.61
CA GLY A 256 20.65 -17.40 -13.24
C GLY A 256 20.07 -17.80 -14.58
N THR A 257 19.05 -17.11 -15.04
CA THR A 257 18.59 -17.22 -16.43
C THR A 257 19.01 -15.96 -17.16
N GLU A 258 19.74 -16.11 -18.26
CA GLU A 258 20.13 -14.99 -19.12
C GLU A 258 18.87 -14.41 -19.79
N ASN A 259 18.82 -13.08 -19.98
CA ASN A 259 17.74 -12.37 -20.69
C ASN A 259 16.32 -12.60 -20.14
N ILE A 260 16.11 -12.35 -18.85
CA ILE A 260 14.76 -12.36 -18.28
C ILE A 260 14.11 -11.01 -18.51
N ASP A 261 13.08 -11.01 -19.35
CA ASP A 261 12.22 -9.85 -19.53
C ASP A 261 11.53 -9.46 -18.23
N SER A 262 11.14 -8.19 -18.13
CA SER A 262 10.36 -7.71 -17.00
C SER A 262 9.03 -8.46 -16.96
N GLU A 263 8.68 -9.06 -15.82
CA GLU A 263 7.39 -9.74 -15.69
C GLU A 263 6.24 -8.71 -15.67
N TYR A 264 6.53 -7.54 -15.10
CA TYR A 264 5.54 -6.50 -14.85
C TYR A 264 5.73 -5.26 -15.73
N VAL A 265 6.63 -5.25 -16.71
CA VAL A 265 6.73 -4.15 -17.69
C VAL A 265 6.57 -4.70 -19.09
N ASP A 266 5.53 -4.24 -19.79
CA ASP A 266 5.31 -4.63 -21.19
C ASP A 266 6.10 -3.76 -22.15
N TYR A 267 7.36 -4.12 -22.43
CA TYR A 267 8.18 -3.34 -23.36
C TYR A 267 7.69 -3.38 -24.80
N ASP A 268 6.96 -4.43 -25.19
CA ASP A 268 6.55 -4.67 -26.57
C ASP A 268 5.25 -3.95 -26.94
N VAL A 269 4.39 -3.68 -25.95
CA VAL A 269 3.09 -3.04 -26.19
C VAL A 269 3.14 -1.53 -25.97
N ASP A 270 3.47 -1.08 -24.75
CA ASP A 270 3.33 0.33 -24.38
C ASP A 270 4.27 0.82 -23.27
N GLY A 271 5.17 -0.05 -22.79
CA GLY A 271 6.09 0.25 -21.69
C GLY A 271 5.40 0.41 -20.32
N LYS A 272 4.13 0.02 -20.18
CA LYS A 272 3.40 0.20 -18.92
C LYS A 272 3.72 -0.87 -17.89
N PHE A 273 3.65 -0.44 -16.63
CA PHE A 273 3.77 -1.32 -15.49
C PHE A 273 2.45 -2.06 -15.21
N LYS A 274 2.47 -3.39 -15.21
CA LYS A 274 1.36 -4.30 -14.92
C LYS A 274 1.15 -4.41 -13.41
N LEU A 275 0.78 -3.30 -12.75
CA LEU A 275 0.59 -3.23 -11.29
C LEU A 275 -0.34 -4.33 -10.77
N LYS A 276 -1.36 -4.69 -11.54
CA LYS A 276 -2.27 -5.76 -11.19
C LYS A 276 -1.56 -7.12 -11.05
N ASN A 277 -0.72 -7.50 -12.02
CA ASN A 277 -0.02 -8.78 -11.98
C ASN A 277 0.91 -8.86 -10.75
N LEU A 278 1.60 -7.76 -10.44
CA LEU A 278 2.40 -7.64 -9.21
C LEU A 278 1.57 -7.94 -7.95
N LEU A 279 0.38 -7.36 -7.85
CA LEU A 279 -0.48 -7.52 -6.67
C LEU A 279 -1.14 -8.90 -6.60
N ASP A 280 -1.49 -9.48 -7.75
CA ASP A 280 -1.94 -10.88 -7.82
C ASP A 280 -0.86 -11.79 -7.24
N ASP A 281 0.41 -11.56 -7.62
CA ASP A 281 1.55 -12.32 -7.13
C ASP A 281 1.82 -12.12 -5.63
N PHE A 282 1.67 -10.89 -5.10
CA PHE A 282 1.75 -10.64 -3.66
C PHE A 282 0.70 -11.39 -2.83
N SER A 283 -0.41 -11.79 -3.45
CA SER A 283 -1.46 -12.56 -2.79
C SER A 283 -1.21 -14.08 -2.81
N GLN A 284 -0.23 -14.54 -3.60
CA GLN A 284 0.06 -15.96 -3.75
C GLN A 284 1.03 -16.46 -2.68
N VAL A 285 1.04 -17.78 -2.46
CA VAL A 285 2.03 -18.42 -1.59
C VAL A 285 3.30 -18.67 -2.40
N GLY A 286 4.37 -17.98 -2.05
CA GLY A 286 5.68 -18.14 -2.67
C GLY A 286 6.26 -16.81 -3.12
N ALA A 287 7.38 -16.88 -3.83
CA ALA A 287 8.02 -15.71 -4.41
C ALA A 287 7.88 -15.75 -5.93
N SER A 288 7.27 -14.71 -6.50
CA SER A 288 7.19 -14.57 -7.96
C SER A 288 8.50 -14.05 -8.54
N PRO A 289 8.93 -14.53 -9.72
CA PRO A 289 10.16 -14.07 -10.36
C PRO A 289 10.02 -12.61 -10.79
N ALA A 290 11.08 -11.82 -10.58
CA ALA A 290 11.16 -10.44 -11.06
C ALA A 290 12.61 -10.03 -11.33
N ASN A 291 12.81 -8.90 -11.99
CA ASN A 291 14.12 -8.30 -12.21
C ASN A 291 14.25 -6.89 -11.58
N CYS A 292 15.40 -6.23 -11.76
CA CYS A 292 15.66 -4.91 -11.16
C CYS A 292 14.68 -3.81 -11.61
N VAL A 293 14.10 -3.93 -12.82
CA VAL A 293 13.12 -2.99 -13.34
C VAL A 293 11.82 -3.13 -12.58
N ASP A 294 11.30 -4.35 -12.52
CA ASP A 294 10.07 -4.73 -11.80
C ASP A 294 10.09 -4.20 -10.37
N ILE A 295 11.17 -4.50 -9.65
CA ILE A 295 11.34 -4.19 -8.24
C ILE A 295 11.48 -2.67 -8.03
N SER A 296 12.22 -1.98 -8.89
CA SER A 296 12.36 -0.52 -8.81
C SER A 296 11.04 0.21 -9.04
N TYR A 297 10.22 -0.26 -9.99
CA TYR A 297 8.90 0.30 -10.19
C TYR A 297 7.96 0.00 -9.03
N ALA A 298 8.00 -1.20 -8.46
CA ALA A 298 7.23 -1.54 -7.26
C ALA A 298 7.57 -0.60 -6.08
N VAL A 299 8.86 -0.37 -5.80
CA VAL A 299 9.30 0.60 -4.78
C VAL A 299 8.86 2.02 -5.12
N MET A 300 9.03 2.45 -6.38
CA MET A 300 8.63 3.79 -6.82
C MET A 300 7.13 4.04 -6.63
N LEU A 301 6.29 3.11 -7.09
CA LEU A 301 4.83 3.21 -7.00
C LEU A 301 4.36 3.18 -5.54
N ALA A 302 4.96 2.32 -4.70
CA ALA A 302 4.66 2.27 -3.28
C ALA A 302 5.01 3.58 -2.56
N CYS A 303 6.19 4.15 -2.84
CA CYS A 303 6.58 5.47 -2.34
C CYS A 303 5.62 6.57 -2.81
N GLN A 304 5.27 6.57 -4.09
CA GLN A 304 4.32 7.52 -4.68
C GLN A 304 2.92 7.41 -4.05
N GLY A 305 2.46 6.20 -3.70
CA GLY A 305 1.24 5.97 -2.92
C GLY A 305 1.25 6.65 -1.56
N LEU A 306 2.41 6.76 -0.90
CA LEU A 306 2.59 7.49 0.35
C LEU A 306 2.79 9.01 0.17
N GLY A 307 2.74 9.48 -1.08
CA GLY A 307 2.98 10.87 -1.46
C GLY A 307 4.44 11.26 -1.60
N VAL A 308 5.34 10.28 -1.62
CA VAL A 308 6.77 10.53 -1.81
C VAL A 308 7.08 10.66 -3.30
N ASN A 309 7.74 11.74 -3.68
CA ASN A 309 8.19 11.95 -5.07
C ASN A 309 9.37 11.03 -5.42
N ALA A 310 9.04 9.83 -5.88
CA ALA A 310 10.00 8.81 -6.30
C ALA A 310 10.09 8.72 -7.83
N SER A 311 11.27 8.35 -8.33
CA SER A 311 11.50 8.05 -9.75
C SER A 311 12.44 6.87 -9.92
N CYS A 312 12.29 6.10 -11.00
CA CYS A 312 13.29 5.10 -11.38
C CYS A 312 14.42 5.75 -12.16
N LYS A 313 15.65 5.28 -11.94
CA LYS A 313 16.81 5.60 -12.78
C LYS A 313 17.50 4.31 -13.17
N ARG A 314 17.83 4.21 -14.45
CA ARG A 314 18.58 3.10 -15.02
C ARG A 314 20.01 3.52 -15.26
N ILE A 315 20.93 2.62 -14.95
CA ILE A 315 22.33 2.75 -15.33
C ILE A 315 22.71 1.54 -16.18
N ARG A 316 23.47 1.82 -17.23
CA ARG A 316 23.99 0.89 -18.22
C ARG A 316 25.42 1.32 -18.53
N GLU A 317 26.27 0.36 -18.87
CA GLU A 317 27.58 0.68 -19.45
C GLU A 317 27.44 1.20 -20.90
N ILE A 318 28.21 2.24 -21.23
CA ILE A 318 28.09 2.99 -22.49
C ILE A 318 28.37 2.11 -23.73
N GLU A 319 29.18 1.07 -23.60
CA GLU A 319 29.59 0.15 -24.67
C GLU A 319 28.77 -1.16 -24.65
N ASN A 320 27.64 -1.20 -23.93
CA ASN A 320 26.79 -2.39 -23.70
C ASN A 320 27.56 -3.60 -23.15
N ARG A 321 28.66 -3.38 -22.44
CA ARG A 321 29.35 -4.43 -21.69
C ARG A 321 28.71 -4.61 -20.33
N ASP A 322 28.81 -5.82 -19.83
CA ASP A 322 28.39 -6.08 -18.47
C ASP A 322 29.38 -5.47 -17.47
N PHE A 323 28.85 -4.96 -16.37
CA PHE A 323 29.64 -4.64 -15.19
C PHE A 323 29.43 -5.71 -14.12
N LEU A 324 30.53 -6.07 -13.46
CA LEU A 324 30.54 -6.99 -12.34
C LEU A 324 30.31 -6.23 -11.05
N THR A 325 29.29 -6.63 -10.31
CA THR A 325 28.95 -6.07 -9.01
C THR A 325 29.84 -6.66 -7.90
N ASN A 326 29.96 -5.95 -6.77
CA ASN A 326 30.33 -6.57 -5.51
C ASN A 326 29.40 -7.75 -5.17
N PRO A 327 29.75 -8.64 -4.22
CA PRO A 327 28.82 -9.66 -3.76
C PRO A 327 27.50 -9.05 -3.30
N ILE A 328 26.42 -9.41 -3.99
CA ILE A 328 25.04 -9.02 -3.66
C ILE A 328 24.24 -10.24 -3.20
N CYS A 329 23.22 -10.00 -2.37
CA CYS A 329 22.18 -10.97 -2.08
C CYS A 329 20.86 -10.50 -2.72
N PRO A 330 20.31 -11.20 -3.72
CA PRO A 330 19.05 -10.80 -4.36
C PRO A 330 17.87 -10.76 -3.38
N ILE A 331 16.84 -9.97 -3.71
CA ILE A 331 15.51 -10.11 -3.08
C ILE A 331 15.00 -11.56 -3.25
N GLY A 332 14.27 -12.05 -2.26
CA GLY A 332 13.83 -13.44 -2.18
C GLY A 332 14.88 -14.41 -1.61
N SER A 333 16.10 -13.93 -1.35
CA SER A 333 17.11 -14.66 -0.58
C SER A 333 17.29 -14.06 0.82
N ASP A 334 17.71 -14.88 1.78
CA ASP A 334 18.01 -14.43 3.15
C ASP A 334 19.34 -13.67 3.19
N ALA A 335 19.28 -12.34 3.28
CA ALA A 335 20.46 -11.47 3.38
C ALA A 335 21.23 -11.63 4.70
N THR A 336 20.67 -12.27 5.72
CA THR A 336 21.42 -12.57 6.94
C THR A 336 22.45 -13.69 6.71
N ASN A 337 22.20 -14.57 5.75
CA ASN A 337 23.09 -15.66 5.38
C ASN A 337 24.12 -15.22 4.34
N THR A 338 25.40 -15.14 4.77
CA THR A 338 26.51 -14.73 3.91
C THR A 338 26.72 -15.65 2.70
N SER A 339 26.30 -16.93 2.73
CA SER A 339 26.44 -17.84 1.60
C SER A 339 25.58 -17.46 0.39
N ASN A 340 24.58 -16.59 0.57
CA ASN A 340 23.71 -16.12 -0.50
C ASN A 340 24.33 -14.95 -1.30
N TYR A 341 25.46 -14.42 -0.84
CA TYR A 341 26.13 -13.29 -1.49
C TYR A 341 27.07 -13.77 -2.59
N ARG A 342 26.90 -13.20 -3.79
CA ARG A 342 27.65 -13.58 -4.99
C ARG A 342 27.80 -12.40 -5.93
N HIS A 343 28.84 -12.45 -6.74
CA HIS A 343 29.03 -11.45 -7.78
C HIS A 343 28.05 -11.73 -8.93
N VAL A 344 27.46 -10.67 -9.45
CA VAL A 344 26.49 -10.73 -10.55
C VAL A 344 26.95 -9.80 -11.67
N SER A 345 26.82 -10.29 -12.90
CA SER A 345 27.04 -9.53 -14.13
C SER A 345 25.74 -8.80 -14.49
N PHE A 346 25.81 -7.48 -14.70
CA PHE A 346 24.67 -6.70 -15.17
C PHE A 346 25.04 -5.93 -16.44
N SER A 347 24.24 -6.09 -17.49
CA SER A 347 24.26 -5.20 -18.67
C SER A 347 23.58 -3.86 -18.37
N MET A 348 22.65 -3.86 -17.40
CA MET A 348 22.00 -2.68 -16.84
C MET A 348 21.45 -2.99 -15.44
N HIS A 349 21.31 -1.96 -14.62
CA HIS A 349 20.60 -2.05 -13.34
C HIS A 349 19.73 -0.81 -13.16
N GLN A 350 18.51 -1.02 -12.67
CA GLN A 350 17.56 0.04 -12.35
C GLN A 350 17.39 0.12 -10.84
N GLN A 351 17.27 1.34 -10.33
CA GLN A 351 16.97 1.60 -8.92
C GLN A 351 15.95 2.74 -8.78
N THR A 352 15.31 2.82 -7.62
CA THR A 352 14.47 3.96 -7.24
C THR A 352 15.31 5.08 -6.63
N ARG A 353 14.95 6.32 -6.93
CA ARG A 353 15.50 7.54 -6.34
C ARG A 353 14.41 8.36 -5.70
N VAL A 354 14.73 8.86 -4.51
CA VAL A 354 13.94 9.87 -3.79
C VAL A 354 14.93 10.94 -3.35
N LEU A 355 14.66 12.18 -3.73
CA LEU A 355 15.64 13.28 -3.64
C LEU A 355 16.95 12.90 -4.37
N SER A 356 18.10 13.02 -3.71
CA SER A 356 19.42 12.64 -4.24
C SER A 356 19.85 11.20 -3.88
N ASN A 357 18.99 10.43 -3.19
CA ASN A 357 19.37 9.17 -2.58
C ASN A 357 18.77 7.97 -3.31
N VAL A 358 19.49 6.84 -3.22
CA VAL A 358 19.14 5.55 -3.80
C VAL A 358 18.38 4.70 -2.79
N PHE A 359 17.34 4.05 -3.32
CA PHE A 359 16.45 3.10 -2.67
C PHE A 359 16.34 1.88 -3.59
N ASP A 360 17.15 0.87 -3.33
CA ASP A 360 17.28 -0.31 -4.18
C ASP A 360 16.76 -1.53 -3.44
N GLY A 361 15.54 -1.95 -3.77
CA GLY A 361 14.90 -3.12 -3.19
C GLY A 361 15.25 -4.43 -3.88
N ALA A 362 16.09 -4.42 -4.92
CA ALA A 362 16.36 -5.61 -5.72
C ALA A 362 17.47 -6.50 -5.14
N LEU A 363 18.34 -5.90 -4.34
CA LEU A 363 19.53 -6.55 -3.80
C LEU A 363 19.88 -5.98 -2.42
N ALA A 364 20.58 -6.77 -1.63
CA ALA A 364 21.25 -6.35 -0.40
C ALA A 364 22.76 -6.42 -0.57
N LEU A 365 23.47 -5.56 0.16
CA LEU A 365 24.94 -5.51 0.20
C LEU A 365 25.46 -6.02 1.54
N VAL A 366 26.62 -6.69 1.52
CA VAL A 366 27.27 -7.21 2.73
C VAL A 366 27.66 -6.06 3.66
N TYR A 367 28.20 -4.98 3.09
CA TYR A 367 28.73 -3.83 3.83
C TYR A 367 27.99 -2.56 3.45
N ASP A 368 27.90 -1.61 4.39
CA ASP A 368 27.41 -0.27 4.12
C ASP A 368 28.51 0.63 3.51
N LEU A 369 28.16 1.90 3.25
CA LEU A 369 29.09 2.89 2.72
C LEU A 369 30.22 3.27 3.69
N SER A 370 30.17 2.86 4.96
CA SER A 370 31.26 3.02 5.92
C SER A 370 32.17 1.78 6.01
N GLY A 371 31.78 0.68 5.36
CA GLY A 371 32.45 -0.62 5.43
C GLY A 371 31.99 -1.49 6.60
N ALA A 372 30.97 -1.07 7.36
CA ALA A 372 30.39 -1.86 8.44
C ALA A 372 29.48 -2.95 7.88
N ASN A 373 29.38 -4.08 8.58
CA ASN A 373 28.45 -5.16 8.23
C ASN A 373 27.01 -4.63 8.19
N TYR A 374 26.33 -4.78 7.05
CA TYR A 374 25.05 -4.15 6.77
C TYR A 374 23.94 -5.15 6.49
N LYS A 375 24.15 -6.05 5.52
CA LYS A 375 23.24 -7.13 5.15
C LYS A 375 21.80 -6.69 4.90
N ASN A 376 21.65 -5.55 4.23
CA ASN A 376 20.36 -4.96 3.92
C ASN A 376 20.36 -4.31 2.52
N PRO A 377 19.17 -4.07 1.98
CA PRO A 377 18.97 -3.24 0.79
C PRO A 377 19.51 -1.82 0.98
N PRO A 378 20.22 -1.25 -0.01
CA PRO A 378 20.58 0.17 -0.01
C PRO A 378 19.33 1.05 0.07
N ALA A 379 19.13 1.68 1.22
CA ALA A 379 17.92 2.42 1.52
C ALA A 379 18.28 3.76 2.18
N ASN A 380 18.33 4.81 1.37
CA ASN A 380 18.88 6.16 1.66
C ASN A 380 20.41 6.26 1.50
N TRP A 381 20.94 5.75 0.40
CA TRP A 381 22.37 5.88 0.08
C TRP A 381 22.61 7.02 -0.89
N ASP A 382 23.68 7.78 -0.71
CA ASP A 382 24.08 8.78 -1.70
C ASP A 382 24.32 8.10 -3.05
N VAL A 383 23.82 8.69 -4.13
CA VAL A 383 23.87 8.08 -5.46
C VAL A 383 25.30 7.83 -5.94
N PHE A 384 26.23 8.76 -5.70
CA PHE A 384 27.60 8.60 -6.16
C PHE A 384 28.30 7.49 -5.38
N GLN A 385 28.09 7.45 -4.07
CA GLN A 385 28.66 6.42 -3.21
C GLN A 385 28.03 5.03 -3.41
N TYR A 386 26.74 4.97 -3.76
CA TYR A 386 26.06 3.71 -4.06
C TYR A 386 26.71 2.99 -5.24
N TRP A 387 27.09 3.71 -6.30
CA TRP A 387 27.66 3.08 -7.49
C TRP A 387 29.13 2.73 -7.33
N GLN A 388 29.92 3.66 -6.78
CA GLN A 388 31.33 3.44 -6.61
C GLN A 388 31.86 4.29 -5.45
N LYS A 389 32.23 3.64 -4.37
CA LYS A 389 32.99 4.27 -3.30
C LYS A 389 34.31 3.54 -3.13
N TRP A 390 35.41 4.20 -3.50
CA TRP A 390 36.75 3.68 -3.22
C TRP A 390 36.94 3.55 -1.70
N GLY A 391 37.26 2.35 -1.25
CA GLY A 391 37.58 2.11 0.15
C GLY A 391 38.80 2.94 0.58
N ILE A 392 38.82 3.34 1.85
CA ILE A 392 40.04 3.82 2.49
C ILE A 392 40.97 2.59 2.60
N SER A 393 42.28 2.78 2.38
CA SER A 393 43.31 1.73 2.31
C SER A 393 43.01 0.49 3.17
N GLY A 394 42.80 -0.66 2.53
CA GLY A 394 42.51 -1.94 3.19
C GLY A 394 41.06 -2.45 3.10
N HIS A 395 40.10 -1.61 2.68
CA HIS A 395 38.73 -2.05 2.41
C HIS A 395 38.44 -2.20 0.90
N PRO A 396 37.67 -3.22 0.48
CA PRO A 396 37.23 -3.33 -0.92
C PRO A 396 36.38 -2.12 -1.31
N VAL A 397 36.27 -1.86 -2.61
CA VAL A 397 35.34 -0.86 -3.17
C VAL A 397 33.95 -1.13 -2.57
N LEU A 398 33.30 -0.10 -2.02
CA LEU A 398 31.97 -0.18 -1.40
C LEU A 398 30.91 0.30 -2.39
N GLY A 399 29.64 -0.05 -2.13
CA GLY A 399 28.54 0.16 -3.08
C GLY A 399 28.25 -1.10 -3.89
N LEU A 400 27.43 -0.93 -4.94
CA LEU A 400 27.19 -1.96 -5.93
C LEU A 400 28.48 -2.29 -6.72
N THR A 401 29.40 -1.32 -6.79
CA THR A 401 30.68 -1.35 -7.51
C THR A 401 30.53 -1.63 -8.99
N TYR A 402 31.01 -0.68 -9.78
CA TYR A 402 31.13 -0.78 -11.22
C TYR A 402 32.58 -1.13 -11.57
N ARG A 403 32.86 -2.40 -11.88
CA ARG A 403 34.11 -2.80 -12.56
C ARG A 403 33.79 -3.60 -13.80
N LEU A 404 34.51 -3.32 -14.88
CA LEU A 404 34.37 -4.07 -16.14
C LEU A 404 34.71 -5.54 -15.87
N TYR A 405 33.87 -6.44 -16.40
CA TYR A 405 34.16 -7.86 -16.37
C TYR A 405 35.45 -8.15 -17.16
N SER A 406 36.41 -8.81 -16.53
CA SER A 406 37.73 -9.08 -17.10
C SER A 406 38.01 -10.57 -17.24
N ALA A 407 38.98 -10.95 -18.06
CA ALA A 407 39.38 -12.36 -18.24
C ALA A 407 39.79 -13.04 -16.91
N THR A 408 40.30 -12.27 -15.94
CA THR A 408 40.66 -12.77 -14.60
C THR A 408 39.45 -13.06 -13.71
N ASP A 409 38.26 -12.55 -14.05
CA ASP A 409 37.02 -12.81 -13.30
C ASP A 409 36.39 -14.17 -13.63
N SER A 410 36.87 -14.86 -14.67
CA SER A 410 36.43 -16.21 -15.07
C SER A 410 36.60 -17.28 -13.97
N ALA A 411 37.43 -17.01 -12.96
CA ALA A 411 37.62 -17.88 -11.80
C ALA A 411 36.60 -17.63 -10.66
N LEU A 412 35.82 -16.54 -10.72
CA LEU A 412 34.77 -16.27 -9.76
C LEU A 412 33.48 -16.98 -10.17
N PRO A 413 32.69 -17.52 -9.22
CA PRO A 413 31.35 -17.99 -9.52
C PRO A 413 30.45 -16.78 -9.84
N VAL A 414 30.39 -16.40 -11.11
CA VAL A 414 29.57 -15.30 -11.64
C VAL A 414 28.36 -15.88 -12.35
N TRP A 415 27.18 -15.31 -12.08
CA TRP A 415 25.94 -15.70 -12.74
C TRP A 415 25.59 -14.65 -13.79
N GLY A 416 25.35 -15.10 -15.04
CA GLY A 416 24.72 -14.28 -16.08
C GLY A 416 25.57 -13.80 -17.27
N TYR A 417 26.55 -14.58 -17.78
CA TYR A 417 27.09 -14.40 -19.14
C TYR A 417 27.93 -15.62 -19.59
N SER A 418 27.66 -16.16 -20.78
CA SER A 418 28.59 -17.02 -21.53
C SER A 418 29.52 -16.16 -22.43
N PRO A 419 30.86 -16.27 -22.35
CA PRO A 419 31.82 -15.32 -22.97
C PRO A 419 31.88 -15.26 -24.51
N ASP A 420 31.00 -15.94 -25.24
CA ASP A 420 31.18 -16.19 -26.67
C ASP A 420 30.57 -15.11 -27.58
N GLN A 421 30.90 -13.82 -27.41
CA GLN A 421 30.78 -12.84 -28.51
C GLN A 421 31.94 -11.82 -28.54
N ASN A 422 32.87 -12.06 -29.47
CA ASN A 422 33.94 -11.16 -29.88
C ASN A 422 33.37 -9.84 -30.44
N ILE A 423 33.57 -8.72 -29.76
CA ILE A 423 33.49 -7.38 -30.35
C ILE A 423 34.72 -6.59 -29.91
N GLY A 424 35.55 -6.23 -30.90
CA GLY A 424 36.84 -5.54 -30.71
C GLY A 424 36.69 -4.07 -30.28
N PRO A 425 37.79 -3.41 -29.88
CA PRO A 425 37.75 -2.14 -29.18
C PRO A 425 37.68 -0.95 -30.15
N SER A 426 36.87 0.04 -29.84
CA SER A 426 37.15 1.42 -30.24
C SER A 426 36.74 2.40 -29.14
N ILE A 427 37.68 3.27 -28.80
CA ILE A 427 37.65 4.24 -27.70
C ILE A 427 37.01 5.53 -28.19
N VAL A 428 35.98 6.05 -27.52
CA VAL A 428 35.68 7.49 -27.48
C VAL A 428 35.13 7.86 -26.10
N ASN A 429 35.85 8.73 -25.39
CA ASN A 429 35.39 9.40 -24.18
C ASN A 429 34.22 10.34 -24.50
N ASN A 430 33.08 10.18 -23.83
CA ASN A 430 32.15 11.27 -23.57
C ASN A 430 31.32 10.99 -22.31
N TYR A 431 31.58 11.77 -21.26
CA TYR A 431 30.68 11.90 -20.12
C TYR A 431 29.45 12.70 -20.56
N GLY A 432 28.31 12.03 -20.69
CA GLY A 432 27.01 12.67 -20.96
C GLY A 432 25.91 11.94 -20.21
N PHE A 433 25.49 12.48 -19.07
CA PHE A 433 24.20 12.15 -18.46
C PHE A 433 23.13 12.92 -19.23
N ASP A 434 22.51 12.30 -20.24
CA ASP A 434 21.29 12.86 -20.84
C ASP A 434 20.06 12.33 -20.08
N VAL A 435 19.40 13.26 -19.40
CA VAL A 435 18.09 13.10 -18.80
C VAL A 435 17.11 13.84 -19.72
N ASP A 436 16.50 13.12 -20.66
CA ASP A 436 15.29 13.62 -21.30
C ASP A 436 14.09 13.32 -20.39
N LEU A 437 13.51 14.39 -19.82
CA LEU A 437 12.34 14.34 -18.95
C LEU A 437 11.06 14.82 -19.65
N ASN A 438 11.03 14.97 -20.97
CA ASN A 438 9.83 15.44 -21.67
C ASN A 438 9.46 14.53 -22.84
N GLY A 439 8.75 13.43 -22.58
CA GLY A 439 8.20 12.63 -23.66
C GLY A 439 7.44 11.38 -23.26
N VAL A 440 6.30 11.50 -22.57
CA VAL A 440 5.24 10.50 -22.65
C VAL A 440 3.93 11.25 -22.90
N LYS A 441 3.40 11.10 -24.12
CA LYS A 441 2.03 11.44 -24.46
C LYS A 441 1.10 10.30 -24.07
#